data_AF-A0A368TM36-F1
#
_entry.id   AF-A0A368TM36-F1
#
_cell.length_a   1.000
_cell.length_b   1.000
_cell.length_c   1.000
_cell.angle_alpha   90.00
_cell.angle_beta   90.00
_cell.angle_gamma   90.00
#
_symmetry.space_group_name_H-M   'P 1'
#
loop_
_entity.id
_entity.type
_entity.pdbx_description
1 polymer ?
#
loop_
_entity_poly.entity_id
_entity_poly.type
_entity_poly.pdbx_seq_one_letter_code
_entity_poly.pdbx_strand_id
1 'polypeptide(L)' 'MEALFENTFQKIKLKMNFLDAMILNVAEESQSSKFIIWNTKHFRDRTYLRVQTPKEFLED' A
#
# COMPACT_ATOMS: atom_id res chain seq x y z
N MET A 1 5.12 -4.30 -16.97
CA MET A 1 4.76 -2.87 -16.94
C MET A 1 3.26 -2.68 -17.12
N GLU A 2 2.62 -3.32 -18.11
CA GLU A 2 1.15 -3.25 -18.30
C GLU A 2 0.35 -3.71 -17.08
N ALA A 3 0.74 -4.81 -16.43
CA ALA A 3 0.07 -5.30 -15.22
C ALA A 3 0.10 -4.28 -14.05
N LEU A 4 1.21 -3.55 -13.88
CA LEU A 4 1.32 -2.51 -12.86
C LEU A 4 0.33 -1.37 -13.10
N PHE A 5 0.19 -0.94 -14.36
CA PHE A 5 -0.78 0.11 -14.73
C PHE A 5 -2.22 -0.35 -14.56
N GLU A 6 -2.55 -1.58 -14.95
CA GLU A 6 -3.89 -2.14 -14.76
C GLU A 6 -4.24 -2.23 -13.26
N ASN A 7 -3.34 -2.79 -12.44
CA ASN A 7 -3.53 -2.87 -10.98
C ASN A 7 -3.68 -1.47 -10.35
N THR A 8 -2.88 -0.51 -10.81
CA THR A 8 -2.96 0.90 -10.38
C THR A 8 -4.33 1.48 -10.71
N PHE A 9 -4.83 1.24 -11.93
CA PHE A 9 -6.12 1.74 -12.38
C PHE A 9 -7.29 1.15 -11.57
N GLN A 10 -7.22 -0.14 -11.22
CA GLN A 10 -8.23 -0.76 -10.35
C GLN A 10 -8.28 -0.11 -8.95
N LYS A 11 -7.13 0.22 -8.36
CA LYS A 11 -7.08 0.93 -7.07
C LYS A 11 -7.59 2.37 -7.17
N ILE A 12 -7.36 3.05 -8.30
CA ILE A 12 -7.89 4.40 -8.55
C ILE A 12 -9.42 4.38 -8.64
N LYS A 13 -10.02 3.36 -9.28
CA LYS A 13 -11.49 3.18 -9.28
C LYS A 13 -12.06 3.06 -7.87
N LEU A 14 -11.28 2.55 -6.92
CA LEU A 14 -11.62 2.48 -5.49
C LEU A 14 -11.32 3.77 -4.71
N LYS A 15 -11.19 4.91 -5.41
CA LYS A 15 -10.92 6.24 -4.82
C LYS A 15 -9.60 6.28 -4.03
N MET A 16 -8.57 5.62 -4.55
CA MET A 16 -7.18 5.83 -4.13
C MET A 16 -6.51 6.84 -5.07
N ASN A 17 -5.66 7.71 -4.53
CA ASN A 17 -4.88 8.63 -5.33
C ASN A 17 -3.85 7.86 -6.17
N PHE A 18 -3.47 8.39 -7.34
CA PHE A 18 -2.56 7.71 -8.27
C PHE A 18 -1.24 7.27 -7.61
N LEU A 19 -0.57 8.17 -6.87
CA LEU A 19 0.70 7.85 -6.20
C LEU A 19 0.53 6.82 -5.07
N ASP A 20 -0.53 6.94 -4.27
CA ASP A 20 -0.84 5.96 -3.23
C ASP A 20 -1.09 4.57 -3.84
N ALA A 21 -1.80 4.51 -4.97
CA ALA A 21 -2.06 3.27 -5.70
C ALA A 21 -0.77 2.63 -6.24
N MET A 22 0.14 3.44 -6.79
CA MET A 22 1.44 2.95 -7.25
C MET A 22 2.30 2.41 -6.10
N ILE A 23 2.41 3.17 -5.01
CA ILE A 23 3.17 2.75 -3.82
C ILE A 23 2.62 1.42 -3.30
N LEU A 24 1.28 1.31 -3.21
CA LEU A 24 0.67 0.13 -2.67
C LEU A 24 0.85 -1.09 -3.57
N ASN A 25 0.81 -0.95 -4.90
CA ASN A 25 1.12 -2.05 -5.81
C ASN A 25 2.54 -2.58 -5.60
N VAL A 26 3.53 -1.70 -5.51
CA VAL A 26 4.92 -2.12 -5.27
C VAL A 26 5.06 -2.82 -3.91
N ALA A 27 4.36 -2.31 -2.89
CA ALA A 27 4.37 -2.95 -1.57
C ALA A 27 3.74 -4.35 -1.61
N GLU A 28 2.60 -4.52 -2.29
CA GLU A 28 1.87 -5.79 -2.42
C GLU A 28 2.54 -6.80 -3.36
N GLU A 29 3.38 -6.35 -4.30
CA GLU A 29 4.20 -7.23 -5.14
C GLU A 29 5.50 -7.65 -4.43
N SER A 30 5.87 -6.97 -3.36
CA SER A 30 7.03 -7.35 -2.55
C SER A 30 6.73 -8.59 -1.70
N GLN A 31 7.74 -9.39 -1.38
CA GLN A 31 7.61 -10.52 -0.45
C GLN A 31 7.57 -10.07 1.03
N SER A 32 7.11 -8.85 1.30
CA SER A 32 7.07 -8.28 2.64
C SER A 32 5.75 -8.64 3.33
N SER A 33 5.79 -8.90 4.64
CA SER A 33 4.58 -9.11 5.45
C SER A 33 4.04 -7.82 6.08
N LYS A 34 4.85 -6.74 6.08
CA LYS A 34 4.55 -5.46 6.73
C LYS A 34 4.82 -4.31 5.77
N PHE A 35 3.98 -3.28 5.83
CA PHE A 35 4.15 -2.03 5.09
C PHE A 35 4.29 -0.86 6.07
N ILE A 36 5.52 -0.35 6.19
CA ILE A 36 5.88 0.68 7.18
C ILE A 36 5.81 2.07 6.55
N ILE A 37 4.93 2.93 7.06
CA ILE A 37 4.73 4.29 6.52
C ILE A 37 4.19 5.24 7.59
N TRP A 38 4.56 6.52 7.51
CA TRP A 38 4.10 7.54 8.47
C TRP A 38 2.60 7.80 8.40
N ASN A 39 2.03 7.90 7.19
CA ASN A 39 0.61 8.19 7.00
C ASN A 39 -0.18 6.93 6.66
N THR A 40 -0.44 6.12 7.67
CA THR A 40 -1.10 4.81 7.53
C THR A 40 -2.56 4.91 7.08
N LYS A 41 -3.24 6.03 7.33
CA LYS A 41 -4.66 6.24 7.01
C LYS A 41 -4.99 6.03 5.53
N HIS A 42 -4.03 6.29 4.63
CA HIS A 42 -4.23 6.13 3.19
C HIS A 42 -4.25 4.66 2.75
N PHE A 43 -3.72 3.75 3.57
CA PHE A 43 -3.43 2.37 3.18
C PHE A 43 -4.09 1.33 4.08
N ARG A 44 -4.39 1.67 5.35
CA ARG A 44 -5.15 0.80 6.25
C ARG A 44 -6.47 0.40 5.61
N ASP A 45 -6.81 -0.89 5.77
CA ASP A 45 -8.02 -1.53 5.23
C ASP A 45 -8.12 -1.56 3.69
N ARG A 46 -7.06 -1.16 2.98
CA ARG A 46 -6.99 -1.16 1.50
C ARG A 46 -6.01 -2.17 0.94
N THR A 47 -5.38 -2.96 1.80
CA THR A 47 -4.36 -3.95 1.47
C THR A 47 -4.41 -5.11 2.45
N TYR A 48 -3.88 -6.25 2.02
CA TYR A 48 -3.68 -7.42 2.87
C TYR A 48 -2.42 -7.30 3.76
N LEU A 49 -1.53 -6.34 3.46
CA LEU A 49 -0.31 -6.11 4.24
C LEU A 49 -0.64 -5.49 5.59
N ARG A 50 0.13 -5.84 6.62
CA ARG A 50 0.04 -5.17 7.92
C ARG A 50 0.64 -3.76 7.81
N VAL A 51 -0.22 -2.74 7.80
CA VAL A 51 0.20 -1.32 7.70
C VAL A 51 0.50 -0.75 9.08
N GLN A 52 1.74 -0.31 9.30
CA GLN A 52 2.22 0.22 10.58
C GLN A 52 2.98 1.53 10.39
N THR A 53 2.94 2.40 11.40
CA THR A 53 3.92 3.49 11.52
C THR A 53 5.28 2.92 11.96
N PRO A 54 6.40 3.65 11.74
CA PRO A 54 7.69 3.23 12.26
C PRO A 54 7.68 3.00 13.78
N LYS A 55 6.96 3.84 14.53
CA LYS A 55 6.79 3.67 15.97
C LYS A 55 6.06 2.35 16.30
N GLU A 56 4.92 2.13 15.66
CA GLU A 56 4.14 0.89 15.81
C GLU A 56 4.91 -0.37 15.40
N PHE A 57 5.93 -0.25 14.55
CA PHE A 57 6.79 -1.37 14.15
C PHE A 57 7.90 -1.65 15.16
N LEU A 58 8.45 -0.62 15.80
CA LEU A 58 9.50 -0.75 16.82
C LEU A 58 8.96 -1.21 18.18
N GLU A 59 7.65 -1.05 18.41
CA GLU A 59 6.95 -1.46 19.64
C GLU A 59 6.23 -2.82 19.51
N ASP A 60 6.33 -3.48 18.35
CA ASP A 60 5.66 -4.73 17.95
C ASP A 60 6.50 -5.99 18.25
#